data_AF-A0A846BFS7-F1
#
_entry.id   AF-A0A846BFS7-F1
#
_cell.length_a   1.000
_cell.length_b   1.000
_cell.length_c   1.000
_cell.angle_alpha   90.00
_cell.angle_beta   90.00
_cell.angle_gamma   90.00
#
_symmetry.space_group_name_H-M   'P 1'
#
loop_
_entity.id
_entity.type
_entity.pdbx_description
1 polymer ?
#
loop_
_entity_poly.entity_id
_entity_poly.type
_entity_poly.pdbx_seq_one_letter_code
_entity_poly.pdbx_strand_id
1 'polypeptide(L)' 'MSQPTQDQDFQPLPTYQQSTNRNQSWLTVVTTKTEPDGTTTQHLQIISKRS' A
#
# COMPACT_ATOMS: atom_id res chain seq x y z
N MET A 1 25.84 26.45 1.59
CA MET A 1 25.40 26.11 0.23
C MET A 1 25.11 24.61 0.18
N SER A 2 23.92 24.28 -0.32
CA SER A 2 23.39 22.95 -0.70
C SER A 2 23.33 21.86 0.38
N GLN A 3 22.20 21.84 1.08
CA GLN A 3 21.68 20.69 1.82
C GLN A 3 21.41 19.55 0.81
N PRO A 4 21.84 18.30 1.06
CA PRO A 4 21.47 17.19 0.20
C PRO A 4 19.96 17.00 0.31
N THR A 5 19.25 17.21 -0.80
CA THR A 5 17.88 16.75 -0.93
C THR A 5 17.96 15.23 -0.85
N GLN A 6 17.68 14.70 0.33
CA GLN A 6 17.42 13.29 0.51
C GLN A 6 16.17 13.04 -0.32
N ASP A 7 16.35 12.48 -1.53
CA ASP A 7 15.32 11.72 -2.22
C ASP A 7 14.82 10.71 -1.19
N GLN A 8 13.79 11.08 -0.45
CA GLN A 8 13.00 10.13 0.29
C GLN A 8 12.38 9.29 -0.82
N ASP A 9 12.96 8.12 -1.07
CA ASP A 9 12.28 7.01 -1.70
C ASP A 9 10.89 6.93 -1.07
N PHE A 10 9.90 7.55 -1.69
CA PHE A 10 8.51 7.44 -1.32
C PHE A 10 8.12 6.01 -1.67
N GLN A 11 8.51 5.08 -0.82
CA GLN A 11 7.95 3.75 -0.82
C GLN A 11 6.49 3.96 -0.41
N PRO A 12 5.53 3.73 -1.31
CA PRO A 12 4.15 3.98 -1.02
C PRO A 12 3.74 3.03 0.10
N LEU A 13 3.43 3.62 1.26
CA LEU A 13 3.01 2.87 2.43
C LEU A 13 1.78 2.05 2.06
N PRO A 14 1.69 0.79 2.51
CA PRO A 14 0.52 -0.02 2.25
C PRO A 14 -0.72 0.67 2.79
N THR A 15 -1.70 0.93 1.90
CA THR A 15 -2.98 1.49 2.34
C THR A 15 -3.86 0.35 2.82
N TYR A 16 -4.34 0.45 4.06
CA TYR A 16 -5.23 -0.52 4.68
C TYR A 16 -6.66 0.03 4.70
N GLN A 17 -7.58 -0.64 4.02
CA GLN A 17 -9.01 -0.36 4.14
C GLN A 17 -9.71 -1.54 4.80
N GLN A 18 -10.20 -1.35 6.02
CA GLN A 18 -10.99 -2.34 6.72
C GLN A 18 -12.48 -2.05 6.51
N SER A 19 -13.25 -3.10 6.27
CA SER A 19 -14.70 -3.02 6.21
C SER A 19 -15.30 -4.24 6.90
N THR A 20 -16.32 -3.99 7.72
CA THR A 20 -16.97 -5.04 8.52
C THR A 20 -18.47 -5.01 8.22
N ASN A 21 -18.99 -6.13 7.74
CA ASN A 21 -20.42 -6.44 7.73
C ASN A 21 -20.67 -7.53 8.79
N ARG A 22 -21.90 -7.61 9.32
CA ARG A 22 -22.32 -8.41 10.49
C ARG A 22 -21.68 -9.80 10.64
N ASN A 23 -21.38 -10.49 9.54
CA ASN A 23 -20.77 -11.84 9.55
C ASN A 23 -19.41 -11.93 8.81
N GLN A 24 -18.88 -10.83 8.28
CA GLN A 24 -17.68 -10.84 7.46
C GLN A 24 -16.88 -9.56 7.60
N SER A 25 -15.61 -9.70 7.96
CA SER A 25 -14.64 -8.61 7.92
C SER A 25 -13.71 -8.81 6.73
N TRP A 26 -13.39 -7.73 6.03
CA TRP A 26 -12.39 -7.72 4.97
C TRP A 26 -11.40 -6.57 5.19
N LEU A 27 -10.15 -6.85 4.89
CA LEU A 27 -9.04 -5.92 4.92
C LEU A 27 -8.41 -5.91 3.52
N THR A 28 -8.51 -4.76 2.88
CA THR A 28 -7.83 -4.49 1.61
C THR A 28 -6.46 -3.90 1.92
N VAL A 29 -5.41 -4.52 1.40
CA VAL A 29 -4.03 -4.05 1.46
C VAL A 29 -3.61 -3.68 0.05
N VAL A 30 -3.23 -2.42 -0.15
CA VAL A 30 -2.70 -1.93 -1.43
C VAL A 30 -1.23 -1.62 -1.24
N THR A 31 -0.35 -2.41 -1.84
CA THR A 31 1.10 -2.14 -1.85
C THR A 31 1.48 -1.65 -3.23
N THR A 32 2.17 -0.53 -3.30
CA THR A 32 2.68 -0.02 -4.57
C THR A 32 4.20 -0.15 -4.59
N LYS A 33 4.78 -0.41 -5.74
CA LYS A 33 6.22 -0.48 -5.93
C LYS A 33 6.55 0.31 -7.18
N THR A 34 7.29 1.40 -7.01
CA THR A 34 7.87 2.14 -8.13
C THR A 34 9.30 1.65 -8.32
N GLU A 35 9.59 1.11 -9.50
CA GLU A 35 10.92 0.66 -9.88
C GLU A 35 11.77 1.86 -10.34
N PRO A 36 13.11 1.74 -10.31
CA PRO A 36 14.01 2.84 -10.69
C PRO A 36 13.86 3.32 -12.14
N ASP A 37 13.25 2.51 -13.00
CA ASP A 37 12.92 2.86 -14.38
C ASP A 37 11.66 3.74 -14.50
N GLY A 38 11.00 4.05 -13.37
CA GLY A 38 9.75 4.80 -13.28
C GLY A 38 8.49 3.93 -13.41
N THR A 39 8.62 2.64 -13.64
CA THR A 39 7.49 1.71 -13.73
C THR A 39 6.86 1.54 -12.35
N THR A 40 5.55 1.75 -12.25
CA THR A 40 4.80 1.56 -10.99
C THR A 40 3.91 0.34 -11.07
N THR A 41 4.12 -0.61 -10.16
CA THR A 41 3.30 -1.83 -10.02
C THR A 41 2.49 -1.74 -8.73
N GLN A 42 1.20 -2.06 -8.81
CA GLN A 42 0.30 -2.11 -7.66
C GLN A 42 -0.11 -3.56 -7.38
N HIS A 43 0.00 -3.96 -6.12
CA HIS A 43 -0.45 -5.25 -5.61
C HIS A 43 -1.63 -5.05 -4.68
N LEU A 44 -2.77 -5.65 -5.04
CA LEU A 44 -3.98 -5.65 -4.25
C LEU A 44 -4.15 -7.01 -3.55
N GLN A 45 -4.20 -7.01 -2.23
CA GLN A 45 -4.51 -8.19 -1.43
C GLN A 45 -5.78 -7.96 -0.61
N ILE A 46 -6.76 -8.87 -0.74
CA ILE A 46 -7.98 -8.85 0.06
C ILE A 46 -7.91 -10.00 1.06
N ILE A 47 -7.80 -9.66 2.35
CA ILE A 47 -7.87 -10.62 3.44
C ILE A 47 -9.30 -10.58 3.96
N SER A 48 -10.00 -11.72 4.00
CA SER A 48 -11.33 -11.79 4.58
C SER A 48 -11.40 -12.83 5.70
N LYS A 49 -12.16 -12.50 6.74
CA LYS A 49 -12.48 -13.40 7.85
C LYS A 49 -13.99 -13.47 7.98
N ARG A 50 -14.54 -14.68 7.87
CA ARG A 50 -15.92 -14.99 8.24
C ARG A 50 -15.94 -15.35 9.73
N SER A 51 -16.84 -14.73 10.48
CA SER A 51 -17.09 -15.06 11.90
C SER A 51 -18.02 -16.26 12.02
#